data_AF-A0A3B9EJC9-F1
#
_entry.id   AF-A0A3B9EJC9-F1
#
_cell.length_a   1.000
_cell.length_b   1.000
_cell.length_c   1.000
_cell.angle_alpha   90.00
_cell.angle_beta   90.00
_cell.angle_gamma   90.00
#
_symmetry.space_group_name_H-M   'P 1'
#
loop_
_entity.id
_entity.type
_entity.pdbx_description
1 polymer ?
#
loop_
_entity_poly.entity_id
_entity_poly.type
_entity_poly.pdbx_seq_one_letter_code
_entity_poly.pdbx_strand_id
1 'polypeptide(L)' 'MSEHPRDRFDLIADTQAEEAFLDALNRGRLHHAWLLCGVEGSGKASFAYRAARRLLGAAPDPS' A
#
# COMPACT_ATOMS: atom_id res chain seq x y z
N MET A 1 -19.67 -1.16 -6.26
CA MET A 1 -18.29 -1.13 -5.73
C MET A 1 -17.67 0.17 -6.18
N SER A 2 -17.21 0.99 -5.24
CA SER A 2 -16.53 2.25 -5.56
C SER A 2 -15.25 1.96 -6.36
N GLU A 3 -15.01 2.72 -7.43
CA GLU A 3 -13.77 2.64 -8.23
C GLU A 3 -12.59 3.31 -7.52
N HIS A 4 -12.84 3.92 -6.35
CA HIS A 4 -11.83 4.65 -5.62
C HIS A 4 -10.72 3.72 -5.10
N PRO A 5 -9.42 4.07 -5.25
CA PRO A 5 -8.30 3.20 -4.85
C PRO A 5 -8.30 2.76 -3.38
N ARG A 6 -8.91 3.54 -2.49
CA ARG A 6 -9.11 3.18 -1.07
C ARG A 6 -9.93 1.91 -0.89
N ASP A 7 -10.90 1.69 -1.77
CA ASP A 7 -11.90 0.61 -1.65
C ASP A 7 -11.48 -0.64 -2.44
N ARG A 8 -10.28 -0.62 -3.06
CA ARG A 8 -9.68 -1.75 -3.78
C ARG A 8 -8.78 -2.55 -2.84
N PHE A 9 -9.16 -3.80 -2.59
CA PHE A 9 -8.44 -4.76 -1.74
C PHE A 9 -7.78 -5.90 -2.53
N ASP A 10 -8.16 -6.07 -3.80
CA ASP A 10 -7.72 -7.07 -4.76
C ASP A 10 -6.50 -6.62 -5.58
N LEU A 11 -5.62 -5.78 -5.01
CA LEU A 11 -4.41 -5.33 -5.68
C LEU A 11 -3.43 -6.51 -5.86
N ILE A 12 -3.09 -6.81 -7.11
CA ILE A 12 -1.93 -7.63 -7.46
C ILE A 12 -0.67 -6.80 -7.15
N ALA A 13 0.02 -7.17 -6.08
CA ALA A 13 1.17 -6.41 -5.62
C ALA A 13 2.38 -6.60 -6.53
N ASP A 14 3.14 -5.53 -6.73
CA ASP A 14 4.54 -5.65 -7.11
C ASP A 14 5.31 -6.16 -5.89
N THR A 15 5.77 -7.41 -5.95
CA THR A 15 6.46 -8.09 -4.85
C THR A 15 7.67 -7.30 -4.37
N GLN A 16 8.43 -6.67 -5.27
CA GLN A 16 9.63 -5.93 -4.88
C GLN A 16 9.28 -4.65 -4.10
N ALA A 17 8.25 -3.93 -4.55
CA ALA A 17 7.78 -2.74 -3.84
C ALA A 17 7.22 -3.09 -2.45
N GLU A 18 6.49 -4.20 -2.33
CA GLU A 18 5.95 -4.67 -1.05
C GLU A 18 7.05 -5.12 -0.09
N GLU A 19 8.03 -5.90 -0.57
CA GLU A 19 9.18 -6.32 0.24
C GLU A 19 9.99 -5.12 0.76
N ALA A 20 10.26 -4.14 -0.10
CA ALA A 20 10.98 -2.93 0.29
C ALA A 20 10.24 -2.16 1.40
N PHE A 21 8.92 -2.01 1.27
CA PHE A 21 8.10 -1.35 2.29
C PHE A 21 8.07 -2.13 3.61
N LEU A 22 7.85 -3.44 3.54
CA LEU A 22 7.79 -4.31 4.72
C LEU A 22 9.13 -4.39 5.44
N ASP A 23 10.25 -4.43 4.71
CA ASP A 23 11.59 -4.42 5.30
C ASP A 23 11.85 -3.12 6.08
N ALA A 24 11.54 -1.96 5.49
CA ALA A 24 11.67 -0.66 6.15
C ALA A 24 10.78 -0.55 7.39
N LEU A 25 9.53 -1.04 7.30
CA LEU A 25 8.58 -1.05 8.41
C LEU A 25 9.03 -1.97 9.55
N ASN A 26 9.42 -3.21 9.24
CA ASN A 26 9.83 -4.20 10.24
C ASN A 26 11.13 -3.80 10.97
N ARG A 27 12.01 -3.05 10.30
CA ARG A 27 13.24 -2.52 10.90
C ARG A 27 13.02 -1.26 11.74
N GLY A 28 11.80 -0.72 11.77
CA GLY A 28 11.51 0.55 12.45
C GLY A 28 12.18 1.76 11.80
N ARG A 29 12.56 1.67 10.52
CA ARG A 29 13.29 2.71 9.77
C ARG A 29 12.53 3.11 8.51
N LEU A 30 11.27 3.48 8.67
CA LEU A 30 10.47 3.94 7.54
C LEU A 30 10.94 5.33 7.08
N HIS A 31 11.24 5.48 5.79
CA HIS A 31 11.57 6.78 5.22
C HIS A 31 10.41 7.78 5.42
N HIS A 32 10.75 9.06 5.59
CA HIS A 32 9.77 10.14 5.80
C HIS A 32 8.81 10.32 4.62
N ALA A 33 9.18 9.84 3.42
CA ALA A 33 8.35 9.84 2.24
C ALA A 33 8.66 8.63 1.34
N TRP A 34 7.67 8.20 0.56
CA TRP A 34 7.78 7.17 -0.47
C TRP A 34 7.28 7.74 -1.80
N LEU A 35 8.10 7.66 -2.85
CA LEU A 35 7.72 8.04 -4.20
C LEU A 35 7.35 6.79 -4.99
N LEU A 36 6.09 6.69 -5.41
CA LEU A 36 5.60 5.58 -6.22
C LEU A 36 5.62 5.98 -7.70
N CYS A 37 6.42 5.28 -8.50
CA CYS A 37 6.62 5.57 -9.92
C CYS A 37 6.02 4.46 -10.80
N GLY A 38 5.69 4.80 -12.06
CA GLY A 38 5.19 3.84 -13.05
C GLY A 38 4.01 4.37 -13.86
N VAL A 39 3.59 3.61 -14.88
CA VAL A 39 2.50 3.97 -15.81
C VAL A 39 1.16 4.14 -15.11
N GLU A 40 0.25 4.93 -15.69
CA GLU A 40 -1.12 5.05 -15.21
C GLU A 40 -1.81 3.67 -15.14
N GLY A 41 -2.66 3.46 -14.13
CA GLY A 41 -3.35 2.19 -13.93
C GLY A 41 -2.53 1.08 -13.26
N SER A 42 -1.23 1.27 -12.98
CA SER A 42 -0.40 0.23 -12.34
C SER A 42 -0.68 -0.04 -10.85
N GLY A 43 -1.74 0.54 -10.28
CA GLY A 43 -2.13 0.28 -8.89
C GLY A 43 -1.37 1.06 -7.80
N LYS A 44 -0.56 2.08 -8.16
CA LYS A 44 0.22 2.90 -7.20
C LYS A 44 -0.61 3.48 -6.06
N ALA A 45 -1.76 4.08 -6.38
CA ALA A 45 -2.65 4.66 -5.36
C ALA A 45 -3.21 3.58 -4.42
N SER A 46 -3.60 2.43 -4.97
CA SER A 46 -4.09 1.29 -4.18
C SER A 46 -2.99 0.74 -3.26
N PHE A 47 -1.74 0.68 -3.74
CA PHE A 47 -0.59 0.31 -2.93
C PHE A 47 -0.38 1.29 -1.77
N ALA A 48 -0.44 2.60 -2.03
CA ALA A 48 -0.32 3.62 -0.99
C ALA A 48 -1.37 3.44 0.13
N TYR A 49 -2.64 3.18 -0.23
CA TYR A 49 -3.68 2.89 0.76
C TYR A 49 -3.43 1.59 1.52
N ARG A 50 -2.96 0.53 0.85
CA ARG A 50 -2.59 -0.75 1.50
C ARG A 50 -1.43 -0.56 2.50
N ALA A 51 -0.39 0.18 2.11
CA ALA A 51 0.73 0.53 2.97
C ALA A 51 0.28 1.36 4.18
N ALA A 52 -0.56 2.37 3.96
CA ALA A 52 -1.13 3.20 5.03
C ALA A 52 -1.97 2.38 6.03
N ARG A 53 -2.82 1.47 5.54
CA ARG A 53 -3.58 0.54 6.39
C ARG A 53 -2.65 -0.29 7.28
N ARG A 54 -1.58 -0.83 6.71
CA ARG A 54 -0.60 -1.63 7.45
C ARG A 54 0.17 -0.82 8.48
N LEU A 55 0.52 0.42 8.16
CA LEU A 55 1.26 1.34 9.03
C LEU A 55 0.40 1.82 10.22
N LEU A 56 -0.87 2.11 9.97
CA LEU A 56 -1.81 2.63 10.97
C LEU A 56 -2.46 1.53 11.82
N GLY A 57 -2.16 0.25 11.56
CA GLY A 57 -2.74 -0.88 12.28
C GLY A 57 -4.24 -1.06 12.01
N ALA A 58 -4.68 -0.78 10.78
CA ALA A 58 -6.08 -0.93 10.40
C ALA A 58 -6.56 -2.38 10.57
N ALA A 59 -7.72 -2.56 11.20
CA ALA A 59 -8.43 -3.82 11.27
C ALA A 59 -9.46 -3.92 10.13
N PRO A 60 -9.80 -5.13 9.65
CA PRO A 60 -10.93 -5.32 8.76
C PRO A 60 -12.20 -4.80 9.41
N ASP A 61 -12.96 -3.98 8.68
CA ASP A 61 -14.32 -3.61 9.07
C ASP A 61 -15.28 -4.70 8.56
N PRO A 62 -16.02 -5.39 9.44
CA PRO A 62 -16.94 -6.45 9.01
C PRO A 62 -18.24 -5.93 8.38
N SER A 63 -18.48 -4.61 8.36
CA SER A 63 -19.70 -4.00 7.76
C SER A 63 -19.72 -4.04 6.23
#